data_AF-A0AAP2YV50-F1
#
_entry.id   AF-A0AAP2YV50-F1
#
_cell.length_a   1.000
_cell.length_b   1.000
_cell.length_c   1.000
_cell.angle_alpha   90.00
_cell.angle_beta   90.00
_cell.angle_gamma   90.00
#
_symmetry.space_group_name_H-M   'P 1'
#
loop_
_entity.id
_entity.type
_entity.pdbx_description
1 polymer ?
#
loop_
_entity_poly.entity_id
_entity_poly.type
_entity_poly.pdbx_seq_one_letter_code
_entity_poly.pdbx_strand_id
1 'polypeptide(L)'
;MYDTKMENLRNRRRFLQLAGTGAAASIAGCSSLGLDDGQDGNGDGDDGNGADEDGEFEATDVPDSALTAVTQADQEALQERQAELAQQVEDGDLSEQEYNQEIQQEQLELTTEATAELESDLEETDGLSVEGTIGEAGAVLVDGDAEAMRTALNDGVMSALVPGEEFAAVEQQMQMQQQMEAQAEAEAEGDDDE
;
A
#
# COMPACT_ATOMS: atom_id res chain seq x y z
N MET A 1 47.71 17.10 -24.35
CA MET A 1 47.62 15.97 -23.41
C MET A 1 48.17 16.41 -22.05
N TYR A 2 47.30 17.05 -21.27
CA TYR A 2 47.34 17.39 -19.83
C TYR A 2 45.84 17.74 -19.59
N ASP A 3 45.11 17.34 -18.56
CA ASP A 3 45.42 17.09 -17.17
C ASP A 3 44.16 16.37 -16.61
N THR A 4 44.25 15.06 -16.31
CA THR A 4 43.12 14.28 -15.76
C THR A 4 43.33 14.09 -14.27
N LYS A 5 43.42 15.18 -13.51
CA LYS A 5 43.59 15.07 -12.05
C LYS A 5 43.18 16.32 -11.26
N MET A 6 42.01 16.91 -11.50
CA MET A 6 41.57 18.00 -10.62
C MET A 6 40.07 18.28 -10.48
N GLU A 7 39.17 17.29 -10.62
CA GLU A 7 37.72 17.57 -10.51
C GLU A 7 36.96 16.79 -9.44
N ASN A 8 37.59 15.89 -8.67
CA ASN A 8 36.85 14.99 -7.76
C ASN A 8 36.97 15.32 -6.25
N LEU A 9 37.27 16.56 -5.85
CA LEU A 9 37.40 16.89 -4.41
C LEU A 9 36.73 18.21 -3.97
N ARG A 10 36.08 18.97 -4.86
CA ARG A 10 35.61 20.33 -4.54
C ARG A 10 34.10 20.51 -4.40
N ASN A 11 33.28 19.47 -4.60
CA ASN A 11 31.81 19.60 -4.63
C ASN A 11 31.04 19.00 -3.43
N ARG A 12 31.73 18.47 -2.39
CA ARG A 12 31.09 17.75 -1.26
C ARG A 12 31.09 18.49 0.08
N ARG A 13 31.42 19.78 0.12
CA ARG A 13 31.49 20.58 1.37
C ARG A 13 30.67 21.87 1.32
N ARG A 14 29.38 21.75 1.01
CA ARG A 14 28.39 22.83 1.22
C ARG A 14 27.12 22.29 1.87
N PHE A 15 27.31 21.59 2.99
CA PHE A 15 26.22 21.20 3.90
C PHE A 15 26.41 21.99 5.20
N LEU A 16 25.34 22.64 5.66
CA LEU A 16 25.13 23.19 7.00
C LEU A 16 25.91 24.45 7.42
N GLN A 17 25.68 25.55 6.72
CA GLN A 17 25.82 26.88 7.32
C GLN A 17 24.65 27.79 6.92
N LEU A 18 23.51 27.65 7.59
CA LEU A 18 22.65 28.80 7.91
C LEU A 18 21.61 28.48 9.02
N ALA A 19 22.09 28.18 10.23
CA ALA A 19 21.28 28.37 11.43
C ALA A 19 21.29 29.87 11.79
N GLY A 20 20.13 30.53 11.68
CA GLY A 20 20.00 31.97 11.91
C GLY A 20 18.57 32.41 12.24
N THR A 21 18.17 32.18 13.49
CA THR A 21 17.23 32.98 14.31
C THR A 21 16.17 33.87 13.63
N GLY A 22 14.89 33.47 13.77
CA GLY A 22 13.85 34.32 14.38
C GLY A 22 12.87 35.09 13.47
N ALA A 23 11.61 34.62 13.43
CA ALA A 23 10.41 35.41 13.76
C ALA A 23 9.17 34.51 13.65
N ALA A 24 8.51 34.26 14.78
CA ALA A 24 7.18 33.66 14.81
C ALA A 24 6.15 34.66 14.27
N ALA A 25 5.40 34.24 13.24
CA ALA A 25 4.15 34.87 12.85
C ALA A 25 3.12 33.75 12.68
N SER A 26 2.26 33.61 13.68
CA SER A 26 1.15 32.67 13.71
C SER A 26 0.05 33.08 12.73
N ILE A 27 -0.85 32.11 12.49
CA ILE A 27 -2.22 32.22 11.96
C ILE A 27 -2.36 31.75 10.50
N ALA A 28 -2.58 30.44 10.31
CA ALA A 28 -3.90 29.91 9.98
C ALA A 28 -3.94 28.37 10.08
N GLY A 29 -4.79 27.83 10.96
CA GLY A 29 -5.48 26.56 10.77
C GLY A 29 -4.68 25.24 10.79
N CYS A 30 -4.06 24.90 11.92
CA CYS A 30 -3.90 23.48 12.28
C CYS A 30 -4.98 23.16 13.32
N SER A 31 -5.99 22.42 12.89
CA SER A 31 -7.02 21.87 13.77
C SER A 31 -6.35 20.94 14.77
N SER A 32 -6.44 21.31 16.05
CA SER A 32 -6.29 20.47 17.24
C SER A 32 -5.24 19.35 17.19
N LEU A 33 -3.99 19.69 17.51
CA LEU A 33 -3.07 18.73 18.11
C LEU A 33 -2.46 19.32 19.38
N GLY A 34 -2.84 18.74 20.52
CA GLY A 34 -2.07 18.74 21.77
C GLY A 34 -2.58 19.66 22.89
N LEU A 35 -3.06 19.09 24.00
CA LEU A 35 -2.32 18.92 25.27
C LEU A 35 -3.28 18.81 26.47
N ASP A 36 -3.28 17.66 27.15
CA ASP A 36 -3.60 17.49 28.58
C ASP A 36 -2.75 16.27 29.03
N ASP A 37 -1.52 16.50 29.47
CA ASP A 37 -1.07 16.60 30.88
C ASP A 37 -1.42 15.38 31.75
N GLY A 38 -0.44 14.48 31.84
CA GLY A 38 -0.14 13.57 32.97
C GLY A 38 -1.27 12.88 33.75
N GLN A 39 -1.32 11.54 33.69
CA GLN A 39 -1.60 10.75 34.89
C GLN A 39 -1.01 9.34 34.80
N ASP A 40 -0.34 8.97 35.89
CA ASP A 40 0.18 7.65 36.24
C ASP A 40 -0.85 6.52 36.10
N GLY A 41 -0.41 5.37 35.56
CA GLY A 41 -1.23 4.16 35.48
C GLY A 41 -0.36 2.90 35.43
N ASN A 42 -0.10 2.34 36.61
CA ASN A 42 0.49 1.01 36.79
C ASN A 42 -0.59 -0.04 36.45
N GLY A 43 -0.45 -0.75 35.33
CA GLY A 43 -1.35 -1.83 34.90
C GLY A 43 -0.56 -3.07 34.51
N ASP A 44 -0.46 -3.99 35.47
CA ASP A 44 -0.08 -5.39 35.30
C ASP A 44 -1.35 -6.15 34.91
N GLY A 45 -1.31 -6.94 33.83
CA GLY A 45 -2.41 -7.77 33.33
C GLY A 45 -1.97 -8.44 32.02
N ASP A 46 -1.33 -9.60 32.10
CA ASP A 46 -1.95 -10.95 32.14
C ASP A 46 -2.10 -11.53 30.73
N ASP A 47 -1.18 -12.44 30.42
CA ASP A 47 -1.21 -13.41 29.33
C ASP A 47 -2.58 -14.09 29.18
N GLY A 48 -3.09 -14.23 27.95
CA GLY A 48 -4.16 -15.20 27.72
C GLY A 48 -4.88 -15.18 26.38
N ASN A 49 -4.24 -15.75 25.35
CA ASN A 49 -4.79 -16.79 24.47
C ASN A 49 -6.11 -16.54 23.71
N GLY A 50 -5.99 -16.48 22.39
CA GLY A 50 -7.07 -16.75 21.44
C GLY A 50 -6.54 -16.91 20.02
N ALA A 51 -5.78 -17.97 19.76
CA ALA A 51 -5.65 -18.47 18.39
C ALA A 51 -7.02 -19.05 18.01
N ASP A 52 -7.83 -18.25 17.34
CA ASP A 52 -9.03 -18.72 16.67
C ASP A 52 -8.72 -18.81 15.17
N GLU A 53 -8.82 -20.04 14.70
CA GLU A 53 -8.77 -20.47 13.31
C GLU A 53 -9.93 -19.81 12.55
N ASP A 54 -9.66 -19.27 11.35
CA ASP A 54 -10.63 -18.72 10.40
C ASP A 54 -11.42 -17.47 10.88
N GLY A 55 -10.70 -16.42 11.30
CA GLY A 55 -11.27 -15.09 11.59
C GLY A 55 -11.18 -14.15 10.39
N GLU A 56 -12.30 -13.63 9.93
CA GLU A 56 -12.37 -12.51 8.99
C GLU A 56 -11.59 -11.32 9.59
N PHE A 57 -10.56 -10.84 8.89
CA PHE A 57 -9.74 -9.72 9.34
C PHE A 57 -10.64 -8.49 9.51
N GLU A 58 -10.76 -7.99 10.74
CA GLU A 58 -11.47 -6.73 10.99
C GLU A 58 -10.48 -5.58 10.80
N ALA A 59 -10.86 -4.55 10.05
CA ALA A 59 -10.04 -3.35 9.82
C ALA A 59 -9.57 -2.64 11.11
N THR A 60 -10.08 -3.03 12.28
CA THR A 60 -9.67 -2.55 13.60
C THR A 60 -8.56 -3.35 14.27
N ASP A 61 -8.15 -4.49 13.71
CA ASP A 61 -7.19 -5.42 14.30
C ASP A 61 -5.80 -5.37 13.62
N VAL A 62 -5.43 -4.22 13.07
CA VAL A 62 -4.07 -3.99 12.57
C VAL A 62 -3.09 -3.89 13.76
N PRO A 63 -2.04 -4.72 13.82
CA PRO A 63 -1.01 -4.58 14.85
C PRO A 63 -0.30 -3.22 14.74
N ASP A 64 0.01 -2.56 15.86
CA ASP A 64 0.73 -1.27 15.87
C ASP A 64 2.11 -1.33 15.17
N SER A 65 2.71 -2.52 15.09
CA SER A 65 3.98 -2.78 14.41
C SER A 65 3.84 -3.14 12.94
N ALA A 66 2.63 -3.46 12.48
CA ALA A 66 2.40 -3.90 11.12
C ALA A 66 2.47 -2.72 10.14
N LEU A 67 2.97 -3.02 8.95
CA LEU A 67 3.11 -2.07 7.86
C LEU A 67 2.50 -2.64 6.59
N THR A 68 1.98 -1.76 5.75
CA THR A 68 1.43 -2.15 4.46
C THR A 68 2.53 -2.07 3.41
N ALA A 69 2.92 -3.22 2.86
CA ALA A 69 3.72 -3.29 1.65
C ALA A 69 2.84 -3.04 0.43
N VAL A 70 3.28 -2.16 -0.46
CA VAL A 70 2.55 -1.83 -1.69
C VAL A 70 3.31 -2.26 -2.92
N THR A 71 2.57 -2.83 -3.87
CA THR A 71 3.05 -3.22 -5.19
C THR A 71 2.25 -2.52 -6.29
N GLN A 72 2.76 -2.58 -7.51
CA GLN A 72 2.14 -1.98 -8.69
C GLN A 72 2.20 -2.99 -9.83
N ALA A 73 1.29 -2.85 -10.79
CA ALA A 73 1.34 -3.62 -12.04
C ALA A 73 2.73 -3.52 -12.69
N ASP A 74 3.18 -4.64 -13.26
CA ASP A 74 4.40 -4.68 -14.07
C ASP A 74 4.24 -3.73 -15.28
N GLN A 75 5.05 -2.68 -15.30
CA GLN A 75 4.97 -1.63 -16.31
C GLN A 75 5.42 -2.13 -17.69
N GLU A 76 6.33 -3.10 -17.75
CA GLU A 76 6.81 -3.65 -19.03
C GLU A 76 5.76 -4.57 -19.63
N ALA A 77 5.17 -5.46 -18.81
CA ALA A 77 4.06 -6.31 -19.23
C ALA A 77 2.87 -5.47 -19.70
N LEU A 78 2.49 -4.45 -18.93
CA LEU A 78 1.38 -3.56 -19.30
C LEU A 78 1.64 -2.81 -20.62
N GLN A 79 2.88 -2.38 -20.88
CA GLN A 79 3.23 -1.72 -22.15
C GLN A 79 3.15 -2.66 -23.34
N GLU A 80 3.57 -3.92 -23.17
CA GLU A 80 3.44 -4.95 -24.21
C GLU A 80 1.96 -5.17 -24.56
N ARG A 81 1.13 -5.34 -23.54
CA ARG A 81 -0.32 -5.53 -23.69
C ARG A 81 -1.02 -4.33 -24.35
N GLN A 82 -0.62 -3.11 -24.00
CA GLN A 82 -1.11 -1.89 -24.67
C GLN A 82 -0.79 -1.88 -26.16
N ALA A 83 0.42 -2.30 -26.55
CA ALA A 83 0.80 -2.35 -27.96
C ALA A 83 0.00 -3.41 -28.73
N GLU A 84 -0.27 -4.57 -28.11
CA GLU A 84 -1.10 -5.62 -28.68
C GLU A 84 -2.56 -5.16 -28.85
N LEU A 85 -3.15 -4.56 -27.83
CA LEU A 85 -4.53 -4.07 -27.88
C LEU A 85 -4.69 -2.90 -28.86
N ALA A 86 -3.68 -2.02 -28.98
CA ALA A 86 -3.70 -0.94 -29.98
C ALA A 86 -3.75 -1.48 -31.41
N GLN A 87 -3.02 -2.56 -31.71
CA GLN A 87 -3.09 -3.22 -33.01
C GLN A 87 -4.48 -3.81 -33.28
N GLN A 88 -5.11 -4.42 -32.28
CA GLN A 88 -6.47 -4.96 -32.41
C GLN A 88 -7.52 -3.88 -32.69
N VAL A 89 -7.33 -2.67 -32.12
CA VAL A 89 -8.18 -1.50 -32.45
C VAL A 89 -7.95 -1.05 -33.89
N GLU A 90 -6.70 -1.00 -34.36
CA GLU A 90 -6.36 -0.63 -35.75
C GLU A 90 -6.92 -1.62 -36.78
N ASP A 91 -6.88 -2.91 -36.45
CA ASP A 91 -7.43 -3.99 -37.27
C ASP A 91 -8.97 -4.05 -37.23
N GLY A 92 -9.59 -3.34 -36.27
CA GLY A 92 -11.04 -3.26 -36.07
C GLY A 92 -11.64 -4.47 -35.35
N ASP A 93 -10.80 -5.29 -34.72
CA ASP A 93 -11.21 -6.42 -33.89
C ASP A 93 -11.65 -5.97 -32.49
N LEU A 94 -11.18 -4.81 -32.03
CA LEU A 94 -11.49 -4.22 -30.73
C LEU A 94 -12.04 -2.80 -30.89
N SER A 95 -13.13 -2.47 -30.20
CA SER A 95 -13.59 -1.08 -30.12
C SER A 95 -12.75 -0.25 -29.14
N GLU A 96 -12.79 1.08 -29.26
CA GLU A 96 -12.17 1.98 -28.27
C GLU A 96 -12.74 1.77 -26.85
N GLN A 97 -14.02 1.39 -26.74
CA GLN A 97 -14.65 1.11 -25.45
C GLN A 97 -14.13 -0.19 -24.83
N GLU A 98 -13.96 -1.24 -25.65
CA GLU A 98 -13.38 -2.51 -25.19
C GLU A 98 -11.90 -2.34 -24.84
N TYR A 99 -11.12 -1.61 -25.65
CA TYR A 99 -9.72 -1.27 -25.33
C TYR A 99 -9.55 -0.71 -23.92
N ASN A 100 -10.38 0.26 -23.55
CA ASN A 100 -10.30 0.87 -22.21
C ASN A 100 -10.69 -0.10 -21.10
N GLN A 101 -11.58 -1.06 -21.36
CA GLN A 101 -11.95 -2.10 -20.39
C GLN A 101 -10.81 -3.12 -20.23
N GLU A 102 -10.27 -3.62 -21.34
CA GLU A 102 -9.16 -4.59 -21.36
C GLU A 102 -7.94 -4.03 -20.62
N ILE A 103 -7.58 -2.76 -20.85
CA ILE A 103 -6.44 -2.13 -20.15
C ILE A 103 -6.67 -1.97 -18.65
N GLN A 104 -7.91 -1.73 -18.21
CA GLN A 104 -8.22 -1.67 -16.79
C GLN A 104 -8.15 -3.05 -16.14
N GLN A 105 -8.66 -4.08 -16.82
CA GLN A 105 -8.60 -5.46 -16.36
C GLN A 105 -7.15 -5.95 -16.27
N GLU A 106 -6.35 -5.71 -17.32
CA GLU A 106 -4.94 -6.10 -17.35
C GLU A 106 -4.13 -5.45 -16.22
N GLN A 107 -4.38 -4.18 -15.90
CA GLN A 107 -3.74 -3.52 -14.76
C GLN A 107 -4.08 -4.20 -13.43
N LEU A 108 -5.34 -4.60 -13.25
CA LEU A 108 -5.79 -5.27 -12.03
C LEU A 108 -5.21 -6.69 -11.94
N GLU A 109 -5.19 -7.44 -13.05
CA GLU A 109 -4.59 -8.78 -13.13
C GLU A 109 -3.10 -8.72 -12.80
N LEU A 110 -2.33 -7.88 -13.49
CA LEU A 110 -0.89 -7.73 -13.25
C LEU A 110 -0.58 -7.26 -11.83
N THR A 111 -1.42 -6.39 -11.25
CA THR A 111 -1.24 -5.97 -9.85
C THR A 111 -1.52 -7.13 -8.89
N THR A 112 -2.57 -7.91 -9.15
CA THR A 112 -2.92 -9.07 -8.33
C THR A 112 -1.82 -10.14 -8.38
N GLU A 113 -1.28 -10.41 -9.56
CA GLU A 113 -0.15 -11.34 -9.75
C GLU A 113 1.10 -10.86 -9.01
N ALA A 114 1.47 -9.58 -9.17
CA ALA A 114 2.60 -8.99 -8.46
C ALA A 114 2.42 -9.01 -6.93
N THR A 115 1.18 -8.93 -6.45
CA THR A 115 0.87 -9.00 -5.01
C THR A 115 1.03 -10.42 -4.49
N ALA A 116 0.57 -11.42 -5.25
CA ALA A 116 0.74 -12.82 -4.89
C ALA A 116 2.23 -13.24 -4.89
N GLU A 117 3.03 -12.72 -5.81
CA GLU A 117 4.48 -12.92 -5.80
C GLU A 117 5.12 -12.30 -4.55
N LEU A 118 4.76 -11.05 -4.23
CA LEU A 118 5.22 -10.37 -3.03
C LEU A 118 4.84 -11.14 -1.75
N GLU A 119 3.61 -11.61 -1.63
CA GLU A 119 3.14 -12.42 -0.51
C GLU A 119 4.02 -13.67 -0.33
N SER A 120 4.27 -14.41 -1.41
CA SER A 120 5.15 -15.59 -1.39
C SER A 120 6.57 -15.24 -0.92
N ASP A 121 7.17 -14.18 -1.47
CA ASP A 121 8.52 -13.75 -1.10
C ASP A 121 8.61 -13.33 0.38
N LEU A 122 7.56 -12.70 0.92
CA LEU A 122 7.47 -12.30 2.32
C LEU A 122 7.31 -13.50 3.25
N GLU A 123 6.46 -14.47 2.90
CA GLU A 123 6.29 -15.71 3.65
C GLU A 123 7.57 -16.57 3.69
N GLU A 124 8.39 -16.49 2.65
CA GLU A 124 9.71 -17.13 2.59
C GLU A 124 10.80 -16.40 3.39
N THR A 125 10.54 -15.15 3.80
CA THR A 125 11.50 -14.33 4.54
C THR A 125 11.41 -14.57 6.05
N ASP A 126 12.47 -15.16 6.63
CA ASP A 126 12.56 -15.38 8.07
C ASP A 126 12.37 -14.08 8.88
N GLY A 127 11.44 -14.11 9.84
CA GLY A 127 11.15 -12.99 10.75
C GLY A 127 10.10 -12.01 10.25
N LEU A 128 9.43 -12.31 9.14
CA LEU A 128 8.23 -11.62 8.66
C LEU A 128 7.02 -12.56 8.67
N SER A 129 5.84 -12.00 8.86
CA SER A 129 4.56 -12.67 8.67
C SER A 129 3.61 -11.80 7.84
N VAL A 130 2.83 -12.46 6.99
CA VAL A 130 1.74 -11.82 6.26
C VAL A 130 0.47 -11.94 7.09
N GLU A 131 -0.10 -10.80 7.46
CA GLU A 131 -1.32 -10.72 8.26
C GLU A 131 -2.57 -10.56 7.38
N GLY A 132 -2.41 -10.08 6.15
CA GLY A 132 -3.51 -9.93 5.20
C GLY A 132 -3.06 -9.46 3.82
N THR A 133 -3.87 -9.74 2.80
CA THR A 133 -3.57 -9.42 1.40
C THR A 133 -4.82 -8.87 0.69
N ILE A 134 -4.67 -7.75 -0.03
CA ILE A 134 -5.65 -7.17 -0.94
C ILE A 134 -5.02 -7.10 -2.33
N GLY A 135 -5.14 -8.19 -3.10
CA GLY A 135 -4.51 -8.33 -4.42
C GLY A 135 -4.90 -7.23 -5.41
N GLU A 136 -6.20 -6.91 -5.49
CA GLU A 136 -6.73 -5.89 -6.41
C GLU A 136 -6.24 -4.47 -6.08
N ALA A 137 -5.84 -4.23 -4.83
CA ALA A 137 -5.30 -2.94 -4.38
C ALA A 137 -3.76 -2.92 -4.37
N GLY A 138 -3.11 -4.05 -4.67
CA GLY A 138 -1.66 -4.14 -4.61
C GLY A 138 -1.10 -4.03 -3.19
N ALA A 139 -1.83 -4.50 -2.17
CA ALA A 139 -1.50 -4.25 -0.77
C ALA A 139 -1.36 -5.55 0.03
N VAL A 140 -0.29 -5.64 0.84
CA VAL A 140 -0.03 -6.75 1.76
C VAL A 140 0.27 -6.16 3.14
N LEU A 141 -0.45 -6.57 4.17
CA LEU A 141 -0.16 -6.23 5.55
C LEU A 141 0.89 -7.18 6.12
N VAL A 142 1.99 -6.62 6.60
CA VAL A 142 3.16 -7.38 7.04
C VAL A 142 3.51 -6.98 8.46
N ASP A 143 3.68 -7.96 9.35
CA ASP A 143 4.23 -7.77 10.69
C ASP A 143 5.58 -8.51 10.84
N GLY A 144 6.35 -8.16 11.86
CA GLY A 144 7.60 -8.84 12.19
C GLY A 144 8.79 -7.94 12.54
N ASP A 145 9.99 -8.50 12.40
CA ASP A 145 11.23 -7.86 12.81
C ASP A 145 11.59 -6.66 11.91
N ALA A 146 11.80 -5.49 12.52
CA ALA A 146 12.16 -4.27 11.78
C ALA A 146 13.46 -4.42 10.94
N GLU A 147 14.42 -5.24 11.38
CA GLU A 147 15.62 -5.54 10.60
C GLU A 147 15.33 -6.44 9.38
N ALA A 148 14.37 -7.37 9.50
CA ALA A 148 13.92 -8.20 8.39
C ALA A 148 13.17 -7.34 7.35
N MET A 149 12.24 -6.48 7.78
CA MET A 149 11.53 -5.55 6.89
C MET A 149 12.51 -4.62 6.14
N ARG A 150 13.50 -4.08 6.85
CA ARG A 150 14.54 -3.24 6.25
C ARG A 150 15.38 -4.02 5.24
N THR A 151 15.67 -5.29 5.50
CA THR A 151 16.44 -6.14 4.59
C THR A 151 15.65 -6.40 3.32
N ALA A 152 14.40 -6.84 3.44
CA ALA A 152 13.49 -7.06 2.31
C ALA A 152 13.31 -5.80 1.44
N LEU A 153 13.19 -4.61 2.05
CA LEU A 153 13.19 -3.33 1.31
C LEU A 153 14.48 -3.05 0.54
N ASN A 154 15.65 -3.37 1.12
CA ASN A 154 16.93 -3.13 0.46
C ASN A 154 17.20 -4.14 -0.66
N ASP A 155 16.70 -5.36 -0.51
CA ASP A 155 16.83 -6.44 -1.48
C ASP A 155 15.81 -6.29 -2.63
N GLY A 156 14.83 -5.40 -2.46
CA GLY A 156 13.86 -5.04 -3.49
C GLY A 156 12.63 -5.94 -3.53
N VAL A 157 12.43 -6.79 -2.51
CA VAL A 157 11.20 -7.58 -2.33
C VAL A 157 10.01 -6.63 -2.21
N MET A 158 10.14 -5.61 -1.37
CA MET A 158 9.12 -4.56 -1.22
C MET A 158 9.57 -3.28 -1.91
N SER A 159 8.64 -2.64 -2.63
CA SER A 159 8.92 -1.34 -3.27
C SER A 159 8.72 -0.16 -2.32
N ALA A 160 7.74 -0.24 -1.43
CA ALA A 160 7.48 0.77 -0.41
C ALA A 160 6.73 0.15 0.78
N LEU A 161 6.89 0.80 1.93
CA LEU A 161 6.10 0.54 3.14
C LEU A 161 5.32 1.81 3.50
N VAL A 162 4.05 1.64 3.81
CA VAL A 162 3.17 2.67 4.35
C VAL A 162 2.59 2.19 5.68
N PRO A 163 2.00 3.08 6.50
CA PRO A 163 1.40 2.69 7.77
C PRO A 163 0.35 1.58 7.59
N GLY A 164 0.23 0.68 8.58
CA GLY A 164 -0.71 -0.45 8.53
C GLY A 164 -2.18 0.00 8.43
N GLU A 165 -2.49 1.19 8.92
CA GLU A 165 -3.84 1.77 8.88
C GLU A 165 -4.33 2.01 7.44
N GLU A 166 -3.42 2.14 6.48
CA GLU A 166 -3.78 2.30 5.06
C GLU A 166 -4.41 1.00 4.51
N PHE A 167 -3.94 -0.18 4.94
CA PHE A 167 -4.54 -1.47 4.57
C PHE A 167 -5.99 -1.55 5.07
N ALA A 168 -6.19 -1.26 6.36
CA ALA A 168 -7.51 -1.22 6.98
C ALA A 168 -8.46 -0.22 6.30
N ALA A 169 -7.96 0.95 5.90
CA ALA A 169 -8.76 1.95 5.20
C ALA A 169 -9.25 1.44 3.83
N VAL A 170 -8.39 0.76 3.07
CA VAL A 170 -8.74 0.16 1.78
C VAL A 170 -9.78 -0.93 1.95
N GLU A 171 -9.58 -1.84 2.92
CA GLU A 171 -10.54 -2.90 3.20
C GLU A 171 -11.91 -2.37 3.60
N GLN A 172 -11.96 -1.39 4.50
CA GLN A 172 -13.21 -0.76 4.90
C GLN A 172 -13.94 -0.15 3.68
N GLN A 173 -13.21 0.48 2.77
CA GLN A 173 -13.80 1.04 1.55
C GLN A 173 -14.43 -0.05 0.67
N MET A 174 -13.76 -1.19 0.50
CA MET A 174 -14.27 -2.32 -0.29
C MET A 174 -15.50 -2.95 0.36
N GLN A 175 -15.46 -3.17 1.68
CA GLN A 175 -16.59 -3.71 2.44
C GLN A 175 -17.82 -2.80 2.33
N MET A 176 -17.65 -1.47 2.37
CA MET A 176 -18.75 -0.54 2.16
C MET A 176 -19.32 -0.62 0.73
N GLN A 177 -18.48 -0.82 -0.28
CA GLN A 177 -18.91 -0.98 -1.66
C GLN A 177 -19.76 -2.23 -1.84
N GLN A 178 -19.28 -3.37 -1.36
CA GLN A 178 -20.00 -4.65 -1.39
C GLN A 178 -21.32 -4.57 -0.64
N GLN A 179 -21.36 -3.89 0.51
CA GLN A 179 -22.61 -3.67 1.25
C GLN A 179 -23.62 -2.82 0.46
N MET A 180 -23.17 -1.77 -0.24
CA MET A 180 -24.05 -0.96 -1.09
C MET A 180 -24.58 -1.76 -2.27
N GLU A 181 -23.75 -2.58 -2.91
CA GLU A 181 -24.15 -3.44 -4.03
C GLU A 181 -25.16 -4.51 -3.59
N ALA A 182 -24.88 -5.22 -2.49
CA ALA A 182 -25.80 -6.20 -1.93
C ALA A 182 -27.15 -5.58 -1.53
N GLN A 183 -27.15 -4.34 -1.05
CA GLN A 183 -28.37 -3.61 -0.70
C GLN A 183 -29.15 -3.20 -1.96
N ALA A 184 -28.47 -2.75 -3.02
CA ALA A 184 -29.09 -2.43 -4.30
C ALA A 184 -29.70 -3.66 -5.00
N GLU A 185 -29.04 -4.82 -4.91
CA GLU A 185 -29.57 -6.08 -5.43
C GLU A 185 -30.81 -6.55 -4.65
N ALA A 186 -30.80 -6.46 -3.31
CA ALA A 186 -31.94 -6.79 -2.48
C ALA A 186 -33.17 -5.89 -2.73
N GLU A 187 -32.95 -4.62 -3.09
CA GLU A 187 -34.01 -3.68 -3.48
C GLU A 187 -34.54 -3.96 -4.90
N ALA A 188 -33.69 -4.43 -5.82
CA ALA A 188 -34.10 -4.78 -7.18
C ALA A 188 -34.96 -6.06 -7.24
N GLU A 189 -34.72 -7.04 -6.37
CA GLU A 189 -35.51 -8.29 -6.31
C GLU A 189 -36.82 -8.16 -5.52
N GLY A 190 -37.05 -7.06 -4.80
CA GLY A 190 -38.26 -6.82 -4.01
C GLY A 190 -39.47 -6.27 -4.78
N ASP A 191 -39.31 -5.85 -6.05
CA ASP A 191 -40.32 -5.12 -6.83
C ASP A 191 -41.01 -5.98 -7.92
N ASP A 192 -40.65 -7.26 -8.09
CA ASP A 192 -41.24 -8.18 -9.08
C ASP A 192 -42.45 -9.01 -8.57
N ASP A 193 -42.92 -8.77 -7.35
CA ASP A 193 -44.04 -9.47 -6.69
C ASP A 193 -45.22 -8.52 -6.32
N GLU A 194 -45.72 -7.70 -7.26
CA GLU A 194 -47.06 -7.04 -7.17
C GLU A 194 -47.92 -7.14 -8.46
#